data_AF-A0A3G9EH91-F1
#
_entry.id   AF-A0A3G9EH91-F1
#
_cell.length_a   1.000
_cell.length_b   1.000
_cell.length_c   1.000
_cell.angle_alpha   90.00
_cell.angle_beta   90.00
_cell.angle_gamma   90.00
#
_symmetry.space_group_name_H-M   'P 1'
#
loop_
_entity.id
_entity.type
_entity.pdbx_description
1 polymer ?
#
loop_
_entity_poly.entity_id
_entity_poly.type
_entity_poly.pdbx_seq_one_letter_code
_entity_poly.pdbx_strand_id
1 'polypeptide(L)'
;MNKLNNYFSPDSNKIIDTKEIAADYYNGVAQCVLHFSNGKYKVITNENPNDLLAVNVVSYNKTEQGFVELVLKHYKEATSLDDLAIRCDYKSTKTFTRHFKQKFNTTPKQWQLSIRKNEVIDYLENTDYPLKKIASLLGFSNVSHLRDFCLKKIGLPPEKIRKLDK
;
A
#
# COMPACT_ATOMS: atom_id res chain seq x y z
N MET A 1 22.74 58.68 9.35
CA MET A 1 21.65 57.68 9.41
C MET A 1 21.91 56.81 10.63
N ASN A 2 21.43 57.23 11.81
CA ASN A 2 20.28 56.65 12.55
C ASN A 2 20.49 55.18 12.96
N LYS A 3 20.38 54.74 14.22
CA LYS A 3 20.34 55.34 15.57
C LYS A 3 20.27 54.15 16.56
N LEU A 4 21.08 54.21 17.63
CA LEU A 4 20.83 53.82 19.03
C LEU A 4 20.47 52.36 19.47
N ASN A 5 21.35 51.85 20.34
CA ASN A 5 21.12 51.25 21.69
C ASN A 5 20.37 49.91 21.83
N ASN A 6 21.05 48.84 22.27
CA ASN A 6 21.41 48.44 23.66
C ASN A 6 20.23 47.89 24.48
N TYR A 7 20.30 46.63 24.92
CA TYR A 7 20.38 46.19 26.34
C TYR A 7 20.23 44.66 26.47
N PHE A 8 21.00 44.08 27.40
CA PHE A 8 20.99 42.70 27.90
C PHE A 8 19.67 42.31 28.61
N SER A 9 19.23 41.04 28.51
CA SER A 9 19.12 40.07 29.64
C SER A 9 18.57 38.69 29.21
N PRO A 10 18.83 37.60 29.97
CA PRO A 10 18.47 36.22 29.66
C PRO A 10 17.08 35.80 30.19
N ASP A 11 16.66 34.59 29.81
CA ASP A 11 15.42 33.86 30.15
C ASP A 11 14.13 34.22 29.40
N SER A 12 13.72 33.32 28.48
CA SER A 12 12.52 32.49 28.66
C SER A 12 12.15 31.75 27.35
N ASN A 13 12.22 30.42 27.39
CA ASN A 13 11.52 29.43 26.56
C ASN A 13 10.92 29.92 25.23
N LYS A 14 11.56 29.59 24.09
CA LYS A 14 10.81 29.40 22.84
C LYS A 14 11.35 28.25 21.97
N ILE A 15 10.50 27.23 21.94
CA ILE A 15 10.01 26.53 20.76
C ILE A 15 10.94 25.44 20.19
N ILE A 16 10.51 24.22 20.50
CA ILE A 16 10.78 22.94 19.85
C ILE A 16 11.19 23.13 18.38
N ASP A 17 12.38 22.64 18.05
CA ASP A 17 12.92 22.58 16.69
C ASP A 17 12.05 21.64 15.84
N THR A 18 10.97 22.18 15.26
CA THR A 18 10.25 21.59 14.13
C THR A 18 11.17 21.60 12.92
N LYS A 19 12.10 20.64 12.87
CA LYS A 19 12.86 20.31 11.67
C LYS A 19 11.90 19.82 10.58
N GLU A 20 11.52 20.76 9.72
CA GLU A 20 11.63 20.63 8.27
C GLU A 20 10.97 19.37 7.66
N ILE A 21 9.64 19.37 7.64
CA ILE A 21 8.85 18.50 6.74
C ILE A 21 8.82 19.18 5.37
N ALA A 22 9.91 19.05 4.62
CA ALA A 22 10.02 19.44 3.21
C ALA A 22 11.12 18.57 2.57
N ALA A 23 10.87 17.62 1.67
CA ALA A 23 9.71 17.34 0.84
C ALA A 23 9.52 15.82 0.67
N ASP A 24 8.32 15.33 0.94
CA ASP A 24 7.91 13.94 0.72
C ASP A 24 7.45 13.70 -0.73
N TYR A 25 7.50 14.71 -1.60
CA TYR A 25 7.03 14.65 -2.98
C TYR A 25 8.19 14.77 -3.97
N TYR A 26 8.43 13.69 -4.70
CA TYR A 26 9.46 13.56 -5.73
C TYR A 26 8.79 13.52 -7.09
N ASN A 27 9.03 14.52 -7.93
CA ASN A 27 8.56 14.54 -9.31
C ASN A 27 9.69 14.14 -10.26
N GLY A 28 9.34 13.65 -11.45
CA GLY A 28 10.34 13.31 -12.47
C GLY A 28 11.10 12.00 -12.19
N VAL A 29 10.54 11.11 -11.37
CA VAL A 29 11.21 9.87 -10.95
C VAL A 29 11.19 8.85 -12.09
N ALA A 30 12.37 8.45 -12.57
CA ALA A 30 12.49 7.41 -13.60
C ALA A 30 12.20 6.00 -13.04
N GLN A 31 12.61 5.76 -11.80
CA GLN A 31 12.48 4.48 -11.12
C GLN A 31 12.33 4.67 -9.60
N CYS A 32 11.37 3.99 -9.00
CA CYS A 32 11.22 3.90 -7.54
C CYS A 32 11.49 2.46 -7.09
N VAL A 33 12.42 2.27 -6.15
CA VAL A 33 12.78 0.94 -5.62
C VAL A 33 12.37 0.86 -4.16
N LEU A 34 11.41 -0.01 -3.86
CA LEU A 34 10.95 -0.30 -2.50
C LEU A 34 11.75 -1.47 -1.94
N HIS A 35 12.57 -1.22 -0.91
CA HIS A 35 13.23 -2.28 -0.16
C HIS A 35 12.37 -2.70 1.04
N PHE A 36 12.08 -3.99 1.14
CA PHE A 36 11.31 -4.55 2.24
C PHE A 36 12.26 -5.14 3.30
N SER A 37 11.82 -5.15 4.56
CA SER A 37 12.60 -5.68 5.69
C SER A 37 12.94 -7.17 5.60
N ASN A 38 12.24 -7.90 4.73
CA ASN A 38 12.51 -9.31 4.44
C ASN A 38 13.57 -9.53 3.35
N GLY A 39 14.24 -8.47 2.89
CA GLY A 39 15.27 -8.52 1.86
C GLY A 39 14.74 -8.52 0.42
N LYS A 40 13.42 -8.59 0.21
CA LYS A 40 12.83 -8.42 -1.13
C LYS A 40 12.87 -6.95 -1.54
N TYR A 41 12.81 -6.70 -2.84
CA TYR A 41 12.59 -5.37 -3.37
C TYR A 41 11.52 -5.37 -4.46
N LYS A 42 10.88 -4.22 -4.67
CA LYS A 42 9.96 -3.99 -5.78
C LYS A 42 10.39 -2.75 -6.56
N VAL A 43 10.58 -2.92 -7.86
CA VAL A 43 10.89 -1.84 -8.78
C VAL A 43 9.57 -1.33 -9.38
N ILE A 44 9.37 -0.03 -9.31
CA ILE A 44 8.25 0.69 -9.94
C ILE A 44 8.85 1.61 -11.00
N THR A 45 8.49 1.37 -12.25
CA THR A 45 8.87 2.17 -13.43
C THR A 45 7.62 2.42 -14.27
N ASN A 46 7.66 3.41 -15.15
CA ASN A 46 6.65 3.52 -16.21
C ASN A 46 6.92 2.52 -17.34
N GLU A 47 5.87 2.08 -18.03
CA GLU A 47 5.98 1.22 -19.21
C GLU A 47 6.46 2.01 -20.44
N ASN A 48 6.16 3.31 -20.49
CA ASN A 48 6.60 4.22 -21.54
C ASN A 48 7.89 4.97 -21.10
N PRO A 49 8.98 4.91 -21.86
CA PRO A 49 10.26 5.56 -21.52
C PRO A 49 10.17 7.08 -21.34
N ASN A 50 9.16 7.73 -21.93
CA ASN A 50 8.99 9.19 -21.85
C ASN A 50 8.15 9.64 -20.65
N ASP A 51 7.51 8.70 -19.94
CA ASP A 51 6.67 9.03 -18.80
C ASP A 51 7.50 9.03 -17.52
N LEU A 52 7.25 9.98 -16.63
CA LEU A 52 7.92 10.07 -15.33
C LEU A 52 6.94 9.75 -14.20
N LEU A 53 7.46 9.18 -13.10
CA LEU A 53 6.68 8.92 -11.90
C LEU A 53 6.70 10.16 -10.99
N ALA A 54 5.58 10.37 -10.30
CA ALA A 54 5.54 11.19 -9.10
C ALA A 54 5.41 10.27 -7.90
N VAL A 55 6.31 10.42 -6.92
CA VAL A 55 6.35 9.61 -5.70
C VAL A 55 6.05 10.51 -4.51
N ASN A 56 5.03 10.16 -3.74
CA ASN A 56 4.74 10.78 -2.45
C ASN A 56 5.06 9.77 -1.33
N VAL A 57 6.05 10.08 -0.49
CA VAL A 57 6.53 9.23 0.59
C VAL A 57 6.04 9.79 1.92
N VAL A 58 4.90 9.33 2.41
CA VAL A 58 4.37 9.84 3.67
C VAL A 58 4.94 9.06 4.85
N SER A 59 5.73 9.73 5.69
CA SER A 59 6.10 9.23 7.01
C SER A 59 4.98 9.53 8.01
N TYR A 60 4.57 8.54 8.82
CA TYR A 60 3.56 8.75 9.86
C TYR A 60 3.99 8.16 11.20
N ASN A 61 3.57 8.82 12.29
CA ASN A 61 3.92 8.44 13.65
C ASN A 61 2.91 7.41 14.20
N LYS A 62 3.42 6.35 14.87
CA LYS A 62 2.68 5.12 15.22
C LYS A 62 1.68 5.28 16.38
N THR A 63 1.67 6.44 17.05
CA THR A 63 0.93 6.65 18.31
C THR A 63 -0.59 6.74 18.14
N GLU A 64 -1.08 6.93 16.92
CA GLU A 64 -2.48 6.70 16.54
C GLU A 64 -2.46 5.78 15.32
N GLN A 65 -3.04 4.57 15.40
CA GLN A 65 -3.13 3.71 14.22
C GLN A 65 -4.00 4.42 13.18
N GLY A 66 -3.37 5.02 12.17
CA GLY A 66 -4.09 5.71 11.12
C GLY A 66 -5.02 4.75 10.37
N PHE A 67 -6.10 5.27 9.79
CA PHE A 67 -7.08 4.47 9.05
C PHE A 67 -6.46 3.45 8.06
N VAL A 68 -5.40 3.86 7.35
CA VAL A 68 -4.69 2.98 6.41
C VAL A 68 -4.02 1.80 7.12
N GLU A 69 -3.42 2.02 8.28
CA GLU A 69 -2.79 0.97 9.09
C GLU A 69 -3.82 -0.02 9.61
N LEU A 70 -4.96 0.46 10.12
CA LEU A 70 -6.06 -0.41 10.57
C LEU A 70 -6.58 -1.29 9.42
N VAL A 71 -6.78 -0.69 8.24
CA VAL A 71 -7.17 -1.45 7.04
C VAL A 71 -6.13 -2.52 6.71
N LEU A 72 -4.84 -2.16 6.64
CA LEU A 72 -3.76 -3.11 6.28
C LEU A 72 -3.56 -4.21 7.33
N LYS A 73 -3.81 -3.90 8.61
CA LYS A 73 -3.74 -4.85 9.72
C LYS A 73 -4.89 -5.85 9.67
N HIS A 74 -6.09 -5.43 9.29
CA HIS A 74 -7.30 -6.22 9.46
C HIS A 74 -7.88 -6.82 8.19
N TYR A 75 -7.48 -6.36 6.99
CA TYR A 75 -8.15 -6.78 5.74
C TYR A 75 -8.06 -8.27 5.42
N LYS A 76 -7.03 -8.97 5.89
CA LYS A 76 -6.86 -10.42 5.66
C LYS A 76 -7.76 -11.27 6.56
N GLU A 77 -8.02 -10.79 7.77
CA GLU A 77 -8.82 -11.50 8.78
C GLU A 77 -10.31 -11.18 8.66
N ALA A 78 -10.64 -10.01 8.08
CA ALA A 78 -12.01 -9.58 7.93
C ALA A 78 -12.77 -10.48 6.95
N THR A 79 -13.90 -11.02 7.42
CA THR A 79 -14.77 -11.94 6.66
C THR A 79 -15.75 -11.21 5.75
N SER A 80 -15.98 -9.92 6.00
CA SER A 80 -16.87 -9.07 5.22
C SER A 80 -16.40 -7.61 5.25
N LEU A 81 -16.99 -6.77 4.40
CA LEU A 81 -16.72 -5.34 4.41
C LEU A 81 -17.21 -4.67 5.71
N ASP A 82 -18.30 -5.19 6.30
CA ASP A 82 -18.85 -4.71 7.57
C ASP A 82 -17.91 -5.05 8.73
N ASP A 83 -17.38 -6.27 8.74
CA ASP A 83 -16.36 -6.73 9.70
C ASP A 83 -15.08 -5.88 9.58
N LEU A 84 -14.61 -5.60 8.36
CA LEU A 84 -13.46 -4.71 8.16
C LEU A 84 -13.74 -3.29 8.66
N ALA A 85 -14.94 -2.77 8.45
CA ALA A 85 -15.34 -1.46 8.94
C ALA A 85 -15.32 -1.41 10.47
N ILE A 86 -15.90 -2.41 11.13
CA ILE A 86 -15.91 -2.54 12.60
C ILE A 86 -14.48 -2.61 13.15
N ARG A 87 -13.60 -3.41 12.54
CA ARG A 87 -12.18 -3.53 12.92
C ARG A 87 -11.37 -2.25 12.70
N CYS A 88 -11.87 -1.34 11.89
CA CYS A 88 -11.28 -0.01 11.68
C CYS A 88 -12.00 1.08 12.50
N ASP A 89 -12.80 0.70 13.50
CA ASP A 89 -13.58 1.59 14.38
C ASP A 89 -14.68 2.40 13.67
N TYR A 90 -15.28 1.85 12.59
CA TYR A 90 -16.44 2.44 11.92
C TYR A 90 -17.74 1.76 12.33
N LYS A 91 -18.69 2.58 12.77
CA LYS A 91 -20.08 2.17 13.01
C LYS A 91 -20.90 1.98 11.73
N SER A 92 -20.38 2.41 10.58
CA SER A 92 -21.11 2.37 9.30
C SER A 92 -20.19 2.06 8.14
N THR A 93 -20.51 0.99 7.42
CA THR A 93 -19.86 0.59 6.17
C THR A 93 -19.92 1.65 5.09
N LYS A 94 -20.96 2.50 5.08
CA LYS A 94 -21.07 3.63 4.13
C LYS A 94 -20.01 4.69 4.40
N THR A 95 -19.85 5.07 5.67
CA THR A 95 -18.82 6.04 6.10
C THR A 95 -17.42 5.49 5.88
N PHE A 96 -17.21 4.22 6.27
CA PHE A 96 -15.96 3.50 5.99
C PHE A 96 -15.62 3.53 4.49
N THR A 97 -16.56 3.14 3.63
CA THR A 97 -16.34 3.10 2.17
C THR A 97 -16.01 4.48 1.59
N ARG A 98 -16.66 5.54 2.08
CA ARG A 98 -16.35 6.91 1.65
C ARG A 98 -14.93 7.31 2.03
N HIS A 99 -14.54 7.08 3.29
CA HIS A 99 -13.19 7.42 3.76
C HIS A 99 -12.14 6.53 3.08
N PHE A 100 -12.45 5.25 2.86
CA PHE A 100 -11.63 4.33 2.10
C PHE A 100 -11.33 4.85 0.70
N LYS A 101 -12.36 5.27 -0.05
CA LYS A 101 -12.18 5.85 -1.39
C LYS A 101 -11.29 7.09 -1.38
N GLN A 102 -11.40 7.93 -0.35
CA GLN A 102 -10.57 9.13 -0.22
C GLN A 102 -9.10 8.80 0.07
N LYS A 103 -8.81 7.71 0.79
CA LYS A 103 -7.45 7.33 1.20
C LYS A 103 -6.76 6.37 0.21
N PHE A 104 -7.52 5.48 -0.42
CA PHE A 104 -7.00 4.44 -1.31
C PHE A 104 -7.33 4.69 -2.79
N ASN A 105 -8.06 5.76 -3.13
CA ASN A 105 -8.49 6.10 -4.49
C ASN A 105 -9.24 4.98 -5.22
N THR A 106 -9.85 4.05 -4.49
CA THR A 106 -10.62 2.94 -5.06
C THR A 106 -11.65 2.41 -4.06
N THR A 107 -12.55 1.54 -4.49
CA THR A 107 -13.49 0.87 -3.58
C THR A 107 -12.78 -0.22 -2.76
N PRO A 108 -13.22 -0.50 -1.52
CA PRO A 108 -12.69 -1.63 -0.73
C PRO A 108 -12.71 -2.96 -1.50
N LYS A 109 -13.79 -3.24 -2.22
CA LYS A 109 -13.93 -4.46 -3.04
C LYS A 109 -12.91 -4.54 -4.17
N GLN A 110 -12.70 -3.44 -4.91
CA GLN A 110 -11.70 -3.41 -5.98
C GLN A 110 -10.28 -3.50 -5.42
N TRP A 111 -10.02 -2.88 -4.27
CA TRP A 111 -8.73 -2.95 -3.59
C TRP A 111 -8.40 -4.37 -3.12
N GLN A 112 -9.33 -5.04 -2.44
CA GLN A 112 -9.15 -6.45 -2.02
C GLN A 112 -8.96 -7.37 -3.22
N LEU A 113 -9.68 -7.13 -4.32
CA LEU A 113 -9.48 -7.88 -5.55
C LEU A 113 -8.07 -7.65 -6.12
N SER A 114 -7.59 -6.40 -6.14
CA SER A 114 -6.23 -6.05 -6.59
C SER A 114 -5.16 -6.76 -5.75
N ILE A 115 -5.29 -6.74 -4.42
CA ILE A 115 -4.38 -7.48 -3.55
C ILE A 115 -4.42 -8.97 -3.85
N ARG A 116 -5.62 -9.56 -3.96
CA ARG A 116 -5.74 -10.99 -4.26
C ARG A 116 -5.12 -11.36 -5.61
N LYS A 117 -5.25 -10.50 -6.63
CA LYS A 117 -4.55 -10.70 -7.91
C LYS A 117 -3.05 -10.70 -7.70
N ASN A 118 -2.51 -9.70 -7.00
CA ASN A 118 -1.08 -9.57 -6.77
C ASN A 118 -0.52 -10.74 -5.96
N GLU A 119 -1.25 -11.22 -4.94
CA GLU A 119 -0.83 -12.41 -4.17
C GLU A 119 -0.80 -13.66 -5.06
N VAL A 120 -1.82 -13.88 -5.90
CA VAL A 120 -1.83 -15.00 -6.84
C VAL A 120 -0.64 -14.93 -7.79
N ILE A 121 -0.37 -13.75 -8.35
CA ILE A 121 0.75 -13.51 -9.26
C ILE A 121 2.08 -13.77 -8.54
N ASP A 122 2.30 -13.19 -7.36
CA ASP A 122 3.52 -13.38 -6.56
C ASP A 122 3.78 -14.85 -6.24
N TYR A 123 2.76 -15.60 -5.83
CA TYR A 123 2.92 -17.04 -5.57
C TYR A 123 3.22 -17.85 -6.83
N LEU A 124 2.69 -17.44 -8.00
CA LEU A 124 2.93 -18.13 -9.25
C LEU A 124 4.31 -17.80 -9.82
N GLU A 125 4.75 -16.55 -9.78
CA GLU A 125 6.04 -16.11 -10.33
C GLU A 125 7.20 -16.48 -9.41
N ASN A 126 7.02 -16.30 -8.09
CA ASN A 126 8.14 -16.34 -7.14
C ASN A 126 8.23 -17.63 -6.32
N THR A 127 7.41 -18.65 -6.62
CA THR A 127 7.49 -19.95 -5.92
C THR A 127 7.26 -21.14 -6.85
N ASP A 128 7.92 -22.26 -6.53
CA ASP A 128 7.69 -23.54 -7.21
C ASP A 128 6.54 -24.36 -6.59
N TYR A 129 5.71 -23.75 -5.73
CA TYR A 129 4.64 -24.47 -5.04
C TYR A 129 3.62 -25.06 -6.02
N PRO A 130 3.20 -26.33 -5.89
CA PRO A 130 2.15 -26.87 -6.75
C PRO A 130 0.86 -26.04 -6.68
N LEU A 131 0.08 -25.96 -7.78
CA LEU A 131 -1.17 -25.18 -7.82
C LEU A 131 -2.15 -25.56 -6.69
N LYS A 132 -2.17 -26.83 -6.27
CA LYS A 132 -2.95 -27.30 -5.13
C LYS A 132 -2.55 -26.61 -3.82
N LYS A 133 -1.25 -26.41 -3.59
CA LYS A 133 -0.72 -25.71 -2.40
C LYS A 133 -1.06 -24.22 -2.47
N ILE A 134 -0.88 -23.58 -3.62
CA ILE A 134 -1.24 -22.16 -3.83
C ILE A 134 -2.75 -21.93 -3.61
N ALA A 135 -3.59 -22.80 -4.16
CA ALA A 135 -5.04 -22.73 -3.96
C ALA A 135 -5.40 -22.77 -2.47
N SER A 136 -4.83 -23.71 -1.72
CA SER A 136 -5.04 -23.81 -0.28
C SER A 136 -4.56 -22.57 0.48
N LEU A 137 -3.35 -22.06 0.19
CA LEU A 137 -2.76 -20.91 0.89
C LEU A 137 -3.57 -19.62 0.67
N LEU A 138 -4.15 -19.45 -0.51
CA LEU A 138 -4.91 -18.25 -0.88
C LEU A 138 -6.43 -18.43 -0.70
N GLY A 139 -6.86 -19.51 -0.01
CA GLY A 139 -8.26 -19.76 0.31
C GLY A 139 -9.15 -20.02 -0.91
N PHE A 140 -8.61 -20.60 -1.99
CA PHE A 140 -9.41 -21.14 -3.08
C PHE A 140 -9.89 -22.54 -2.71
N SER A 141 -11.17 -22.82 -2.97
CA SER A 141 -11.79 -24.12 -2.68
C SER A 141 -11.11 -25.30 -3.38
N ASN A 142 -10.55 -25.09 -4.57
CA ASN A 142 -9.79 -26.07 -5.33
C ASN A 142 -8.95 -25.40 -6.44
N VAL A 143 -8.17 -26.21 -7.17
CA VAL A 143 -7.33 -25.75 -8.28
C VAL A 143 -8.15 -25.17 -9.43
N SER A 144 -9.35 -25.70 -9.70
CA SER A 144 -10.22 -25.17 -10.75
C SER A 144 -10.69 -23.75 -10.43
N HIS A 145 -11.04 -23.47 -9.17
CA HIS A 145 -11.38 -22.12 -8.73
C HIS A 145 -10.20 -21.15 -8.86
N LEU A 146 -8.97 -21.58 -8.54
CA LEU A 146 -7.76 -20.77 -8.80
C LEU A 146 -7.58 -20.49 -10.30
N ARG A 147 -7.72 -21.50 -11.17
CA ARG A 147 -7.62 -21.34 -12.64
C ARG A 147 -8.65 -20.37 -13.18
N ASP A 148 -9.91 -20.52 -12.78
CA ASP A 148 -11.00 -19.63 -13.13
C ASP A 148 -10.72 -18.19 -12.70
N PHE A 149 -10.20 -18.01 -11.49
CA PHE A 149 -9.81 -16.69 -11.00
C PHE A 149 -8.71 -16.08 -11.88
N CYS A 150 -7.68 -16.85 -12.22
CA CYS A 150 -6.59 -16.36 -13.08
C CYS A 150 -7.12 -15.93 -14.45
N LEU A 151 -7.93 -16.76 -15.10
CA LEU A 151 -8.52 -16.43 -16.41
C LEU A 151 -9.45 -15.22 -16.34
N LYS A 152 -10.39 -15.19 -15.39
CA LYS A 152 -11.44 -14.15 -15.33
C LYS A 152 -10.95 -12.83 -14.74
N LYS A 153 -9.95 -12.86 -13.87
CA LYS A 153 -9.52 -11.67 -13.09
C LYS A 153 -8.12 -11.19 -13.46
N ILE A 154 -7.21 -12.08 -13.86
CA ILE A 154 -5.84 -11.72 -14.28
C ILE A 154 -5.75 -11.68 -15.82
N GLY A 155 -6.50 -12.54 -16.52
CA GLY A 155 -6.51 -12.62 -17.98
C GLY A 155 -5.58 -13.70 -18.56
N LEU A 156 -4.84 -14.40 -17.70
CA LEU A 156 -3.89 -15.44 -18.11
C LEU A 156 -4.10 -16.72 -17.27
N PRO A 157 -3.88 -17.91 -17.84
CA PRO A 157 -3.85 -19.14 -17.06
C PRO A 157 -2.59 -19.21 -16.18
N PRO A 158 -2.63 -19.93 -15.04
CA PRO A 158 -1.51 -20.01 -14.09
C PRO A 158 -0.18 -20.42 -14.73
N GLU A 159 -0.23 -21.32 -15.72
CA GLU A 159 0.95 -21.84 -16.41
C GLU A 159 1.64 -20.79 -17.28
N LYS A 160 0.90 -19.78 -17.78
CA LYS A 160 1.49 -18.64 -18.51
C LYS A 160 2.08 -17.62 -17.54
N ILE A 161 1.41 -17.36 -16.42
CA ILE A 161 1.90 -16.41 -15.39
C ILE A 161 3.28 -16.86 -14.87
N ARG A 162 3.46 -18.17 -14.61
CA ARG A 162 4.75 -18.74 -14.18
C ARG A 162 5.95 -18.50 -15.10
N LYS A 163 5.70 -18.24 -16.38
CA LYS A 163 6.76 -18.12 -17.39
C LYS A 163 7.15 -16.67 -17.65
N LEU A 164 6.53 -15.70 -16.99
CA LEU A 164 6.80 -14.28 -17.22
C LEU A 164 8.21 -13.87 -16.75
N ASP A 165 8.83 -14.62 -15.84
CA ASP A 165 10.17 -14.33 -15.27
C ASP A 165 11.24 -15.42 -15.53
N LYS A 166 11.06 -16.28 -16.55
CA LYS A 166 12.10 -17.26 -16.97
C LYS A 166 12.67 -16.98 -18.35
#